data_AF-A0A1Y1KW24-F1
#
_entry.id   AF-A0A1Y1KW24-F1
#
_cell.length_a   1.000
_cell.length_b   1.000
_cell.length_c   1.000
_cell.angle_alpha   90.00
_cell.angle_beta   90.00
_cell.angle_gamma   90.00
#
_symmetry.space_group_name_H-M   'P 1'
#
loop_
_entity.id
_entity.type
_entity.pdbx_description
1 polymer ?
#
loop_
_entity_poly.entity_id
_entity_poly.type
_entity_poly.pdbx_seq_one_letter_code
_entity_poly.pdbx_strand_id
1 'polypeptide(L)'
;WDLAFTTKALHGYDFRITKAITKLLQVVDRHQEQPINMTTWFSFFAFDVMEDLAFNKTSHMLRHGRESYIFKTMRGDMYSIAFFSHLPWLMPFLKRTPGLNSNYLKFWHWIQNQIDERIKNTPDWP
;
A
#
# COMPACT_ATOMS: atom_id res chain seq x y z
N TRP A 1 16.54 1.13 2.87
CA TRP A 1 15.91 1.56 1.61
C TRP A 1 16.85 1.38 0.43
N ASP A 2 18.08 1.90 0.47
CA ASP A 2 19.06 1.77 -0.63
C ASP A 2 19.24 0.35 -1.18
N LEU A 3 19.38 -0.65 -0.30
CA LEU A 3 19.54 -2.06 -0.71
C LEU A 3 18.35 -2.59 -1.54
N ALA A 4 17.13 -2.20 -1.18
CA ALA A 4 15.90 -2.66 -1.82
C ALA A 4 15.65 -1.98 -3.18
N PHE A 5 16.32 -0.87 -3.47
CA PHE A 5 16.20 -0.09 -4.70
C PHE A 5 17.47 -0.10 -5.57
N THR A 6 18.38 -1.04 -5.32
CA THR A 6 19.50 -1.28 -6.23
C THR A 6 19.02 -1.83 -7.57
N THR A 7 19.77 -1.62 -8.66
CA THR A 7 19.47 -2.20 -9.97
C THR A 7 19.33 -3.72 -9.91
N LYS A 8 20.15 -4.37 -9.08
CA LYS A 8 20.08 -5.82 -8.85
C LYS A 8 18.75 -6.23 -8.20
N ALA A 9 18.29 -5.50 -7.18
CA ALA A 9 17.01 -5.77 -6.54
C ALA A 9 15.84 -5.52 -7.50
N LEU A 10 15.90 -4.44 -8.30
CA LEU A 10 14.88 -4.12 -9.31
C LEU A 10 14.74 -5.23 -10.36
N HIS A 11 15.85 -5.80 -10.84
CA HIS A 11 15.80 -6.98 -11.72
C HIS A 11 15.10 -8.18 -11.07
N GLY A 12 15.27 -8.38 -9.75
CA GLY A 12 14.57 -9.42 -9.00
C GLY A 12 13.04 -9.21 -8.93
N TYR A 13 12.57 -7.97 -9.07
CA TYR A 13 11.14 -7.66 -9.01
C TYR A 13 10.40 -7.79 -10.34
N ASP A 14 11.13 -7.97 -11.45
CA ASP A 14 10.57 -7.92 -12.81
C ASP A 14 9.37 -8.87 -13.00
N PHE A 15 9.49 -10.10 -12.51
CA PHE A 15 8.41 -11.09 -12.54
C PHE A 15 7.17 -10.64 -11.75
N ARG A 16 7.37 -10.07 -10.55
CA ARG A 16 6.29 -9.57 -9.68
C ARG A 16 5.55 -8.41 -10.33
N ILE A 17 6.30 -7.48 -10.92
CA ILE A 17 5.76 -6.31 -11.63
C ILE A 17 5.00 -6.75 -12.87
N THR A 18 5.56 -7.67 -13.67
CA THR A 18 4.91 -8.21 -14.87
C THR A 18 3.57 -8.85 -14.51
N LYS A 19 3.52 -9.67 -13.45
CA LYS A 19 2.26 -10.25 -12.95
C LYS A 19 1.24 -9.18 -12.55
N ALA A 20 1.68 -8.09 -11.93
CA ALA A 20 0.80 -6.97 -11.59
C ALA A 20 0.30 -6.22 -12.84
N ILE A 21 1.15 -6.02 -13.84
CA ILE A 21 0.79 -5.40 -15.13
C ILE A 21 -0.25 -6.27 -15.85
N THR A 22 -0.06 -7.59 -15.90
CA THR A 22 -1.04 -8.50 -16.50
C THR A 22 -2.41 -8.38 -15.83
N LYS A 23 -2.47 -8.27 -14.50
CA LYS A 23 -3.73 -8.04 -13.78
C LYS A 23 -4.37 -6.69 -14.14
N LEU A 24 -3.58 -5.64 -14.30
CA LEU A 24 -4.08 -4.34 -14.72
C LEU A 24 -4.66 -4.39 -16.14
N LEU A 25 -3.99 -5.06 -17.07
CA LEU A 25 -4.50 -5.28 -18.43
C LEU A 25 -5.83 -6.06 -18.42
N GLN A 26 -5.94 -7.11 -17.59
CA GLN A 26 -7.21 -7.84 -17.41
C GLN A 26 -8.35 -6.97 -16.86
N VAL A 27 -8.05 -5.92 -16.09
CA VAL A 27 -9.07 -4.95 -15.67
C VAL A 27 -9.49 -4.10 -16.86
N VAL A 28 -8.53 -3.56 -17.62
CA VAL A 28 -8.82 -2.73 -18.80
C VAL A 28 -9.65 -3.52 -19.82
N ASP A 29 -9.29 -4.78 -20.08
CA ASP A 29 -10.02 -5.65 -20.99
C ASP A 29 -11.46 -5.92 -20.55
N ARG A 30 -11.71 -6.05 -19.24
CA ARG A 30 -13.06 -6.21 -18.68
C ARG A 30 -13.94 -4.97 -18.82
N HIS A 31 -13.34 -3.80 -19.06
CA HIS A 31 -14.03 -2.52 -19.14
C HIS A 31 -13.94 -1.88 -20.53
N GLN A 32 -13.63 -2.63 -21.61
CA GLN A 32 -13.44 -2.09 -22.96
C GLN A 32 -14.61 -1.24 -23.48
N GLU A 33 -15.83 -1.50 -23.02
CA GLU A 33 -17.05 -0.80 -23.46
C GLU A 33 -17.43 0.39 -22.57
N GLN A 34 -16.68 0.66 -21.49
CA GLN A 34 -17.00 1.71 -20.53
C GLN A 34 -15.78 2.59 -20.20
N PRO A 35 -15.94 3.92 -20.13
CA PRO A 35 -14.86 4.79 -19.68
C PRO A 35 -14.52 4.48 -18.21
N ILE A 36 -13.24 4.24 -17.94
CA ILE A 36 -12.72 3.99 -16.58
C ILE A 36 -11.75 5.08 -16.14
N ASN A 37 -11.75 5.38 -14.84
CA ASN A 37 -10.79 6.30 -14.24
C ASN A 37 -9.45 5.59 -14.02
N MET A 38 -8.51 5.79 -14.95
CA MET A 38 -7.18 5.18 -14.88
C MET A 38 -6.34 5.68 -13.69
N THR A 39 -6.57 6.90 -13.19
CA THR A 39 -5.86 7.41 -12.00
C THR A 39 -6.12 6.52 -10.78
N THR A 40 -7.37 6.06 -10.61
CA THR A 40 -7.74 5.13 -9.53
C THR A 40 -7.05 3.78 -9.72
N TRP A 41 -7.11 3.21 -10.92
CA TRP A 41 -6.51 1.91 -11.22
C TRP A 41 -4.99 1.89 -11.11
N PHE A 42 -4.31 2.96 -11.54
CA PHE A 42 -2.87 3.11 -11.33
C PHE A 42 -2.52 3.26 -9.85
N SER A 43 -3.36 3.95 -9.06
CA SER A 43 -3.15 4.03 -7.61
C SER A 43 -3.27 2.65 -6.95
N PHE A 44 -4.24 1.83 -7.38
CA PHE A 44 -4.38 0.45 -6.89
C PHE A 44 -3.20 -0.43 -7.32
N PHE A 45 -2.74 -0.28 -8.56
CA PHE A 45 -1.55 -0.99 -9.06
C PHE A 45 -0.31 -0.64 -8.24
N ALA A 46 -0.03 0.65 -8.02
CA ALA A 46 1.14 1.08 -7.27
C ALA A 46 1.10 0.54 -5.82
N PHE A 47 -0.08 0.55 -5.20
CA PHE A 47 -0.24 0.03 -3.83
C PHE A 47 -0.09 -1.48 -3.76
N ASP A 48 -0.74 -2.25 -4.64
CA ASP A 48 -0.62 -3.72 -4.69
C ASP A 48 0.84 -4.16 -4.93
N VAL A 49 1.59 -3.45 -5.80
CA VAL A 49 3.02 -3.71 -6.03
C VAL A 49 3.85 -3.38 -4.80
N MET A 50 3.62 -2.22 -4.18
CA MET A 50 4.34 -1.83 -2.96
C MET A 50 4.14 -2.84 -1.83
N GLU A 51 2.90 -3.30 -1.63
CA GLU A 51 2.55 -4.29 -0.62
C GLU A 51 3.18 -5.66 -0.92
N ASP A 52 3.22 -6.07 -2.19
CA ASP A 52 3.85 -7.34 -2.58
C ASP A 52 5.36 -7.31 -2.33
N LEU A 53 6.01 -6.19 -2.66
CA LEU A 53 7.44 -6.03 -2.41
C LEU A 53 7.75 -5.94 -0.91
N ALA A 54 6.97 -5.18 -0.15
CA ALA A 54 7.20 -4.95 1.28
C ALA A 54 6.83 -6.17 2.13
N PHE A 55 5.68 -6.80 1.88
CA PHE A 55 5.09 -7.82 2.75
C PHE A 55 4.92 -9.19 2.10
N ASN A 56 5.27 -9.35 0.82
CA ASN A 56 5.04 -10.58 0.04
C ASN A 56 3.55 -10.97 0.03
N LYS A 57 2.69 -9.96 -0.02
CA LYS A 57 1.24 -10.05 0.04
C LYS A 57 0.62 -9.09 -0.97
N THR A 58 -0.56 -9.43 -1.46
CA THR A 58 -1.33 -8.51 -2.31
C THR A 58 -2.67 -8.25 -1.63
N SER A 59 -3.05 -6.99 -1.40
CA SER A 59 -4.39 -6.62 -0.93
C SER A 59 -5.48 -6.87 -1.98
N HIS A 60 -5.06 -7.26 -3.18
CA HIS A 60 -5.90 -7.62 -4.30
C HIS A 60 -6.83 -6.48 -4.72
N MET A 61 -6.39 -5.23 -4.51
CA MET A 61 -7.17 -4.04 -4.84
C MET A 61 -7.45 -3.96 -6.34
N LEU A 62 -6.47 -4.32 -7.18
CA LEU A 62 -6.64 -4.45 -8.63
C LEU A 62 -7.68 -5.49 -9.03
N ARG A 63 -7.81 -6.59 -8.28
CA ARG A 63 -8.75 -7.66 -8.62
C ARG A 63 -10.19 -7.27 -8.31
N HIS A 64 -10.39 -6.67 -7.14
CA HIS A 64 -11.72 -6.37 -6.60
C HIS A 64 -12.24 -4.99 -7.03
N GLY A 65 -11.36 -4.10 -7.51
CA GLY A 65 -11.73 -2.72 -7.84
C GLY A 65 -12.20 -1.92 -6.62
N ARG A 66 -11.82 -2.35 -5.42
CA ARG A 66 -12.24 -1.74 -4.15
C ARG A 66 -11.01 -1.40 -3.32
N GLU A 67 -11.09 -0.27 -2.63
CA GLU A 67 -10.05 0.18 -1.73
C GLU A 67 -9.96 -0.75 -0.53
N SER A 68 -8.73 -1.18 -0.20
CA SER A 68 -8.48 -1.79 1.09
C SER A 68 -8.70 -0.74 2.19
N TYR A 69 -9.12 -1.20 3.38
CA TYR A 69 -9.31 -0.32 4.53
C TYR A 69 -8.08 0.56 4.80
N ILE A 70 -6.89 -0.02 4.66
CA ILE A 70 -5.62 0.65 4.94
C ILE A 70 -5.30 1.71 3.89
N PHE A 71 -5.54 1.42 2.62
CA PHE A 71 -5.34 2.42 1.57
C PHE A 71 -6.23 3.66 1.79
N LYS A 72 -7.49 3.45 2.18
CA LYS A 72 -8.41 4.54 2.52
C LYS A 72 -7.96 5.31 3.75
N THR A 73 -7.53 4.61 4.80
CA THR A 73 -6.98 5.22 6.03
C THR A 73 -5.75 6.07 5.72
N MET A 74 -4.78 5.53 4.98
CA MET A 74 -3.56 6.26 4.60
C MET A 74 -3.88 7.52 3.79
N ARG A 75 -4.80 7.44 2.82
CA ARG A 75 -5.21 8.61 2.04
C ARG A 75 -5.89 9.68 2.91
N GLY A 76 -6.72 9.27 3.87
CA GLY A 76 -7.33 10.20 4.84
C GLY A 76 -6.27 10.86 5.73
N ASP A 77 -5.32 10.07 6.23
CA ASP A 77 -4.25 10.54 7.11
C ASP A 77 -3.31 11.52 6.40
N MET A 78 -3.15 11.45 5.07
CA MET A 78 -2.37 12.44 4.30
C MET A 78 -2.88 13.88 4.49
N TYR A 79 -4.19 14.09 4.63
CA TYR A 79 -4.74 15.41 4.90
C TYR A 79 -4.32 15.92 6.29
N SER A 80 -4.40 15.05 7.30
CA SER A 80 -3.92 15.36 8.64
C SER A 80 -2.42 15.65 8.64
N ILE A 81 -1.62 14.84 7.94
CA ILE A 81 -0.17 15.07 7.81
C ILE A 81 0.11 16.42 7.17
N ALA A 82 -0.60 16.78 6.09
CA ALA A 82 -0.43 18.08 5.44
C ALA A 82 -0.73 19.24 6.41
N PHE A 83 -1.83 19.16 7.15
CA PHE A 83 -2.20 20.17 8.14
C PHE A 83 -1.15 20.29 9.27
N PHE A 84 -0.66 19.16 9.77
CA PHE A 84 0.33 19.12 10.85
C PHE A 84 1.79 19.27 10.38
N SER A 85 2.05 19.34 9.07
CA SER A 85 3.40 19.51 8.52
C SER A 85 4.06 20.81 8.97
N HIS A 86 3.25 21.84 9.22
CA HIS A 86 3.69 23.13 9.75
C HIS A 86 3.78 23.19 11.28
N LEU A 87 3.27 22.17 11.97
CA LEU A 87 3.23 22.10 13.45
C LEU A 87 3.77 20.74 13.95
N PRO A 88 5.01 20.35 13.59
CA PRO A 88 5.55 19.03 13.94
C PRO A 88 5.64 18.80 15.46
N TRP A 89 5.80 19.88 16.24
CA TRP A 89 5.83 19.85 17.70
C TRP A 89 4.50 19.40 18.34
N LEU A 90 3.38 19.46 17.60
CA LEU A 90 2.06 19.05 18.10
C LEU A 90 1.85 17.53 18.03
N MET A 91 2.61 16.84 17.17
CA MET A 91 2.47 15.39 16.93
C MET A 91 2.60 14.51 18.20
N PRO A 92 3.54 14.75 19.13
CA PRO A 92 3.64 13.95 20.35
C PRO A 92 2.38 14.02 21.22
N PHE A 93 1.70 15.17 21.25
CA PHE A 93 0.47 15.35 22.01
C PHE A 93 -0.68 14.59 21.36
N LEU A 94 -0.85 14.70 20.03
CA LEU A 94 -1.86 13.97 19.28
C LEU A 94 -1.75 12.45 19.46
N LYS A 95 -0.51 11.92 19.48
CA LYS A 95 -0.25 10.48 19.69
C LYS A 95 -0.60 10.01 21.10
N ARG A 96 -0.51 10.89 22.11
CA ARG A 96 -0.77 10.57 23.52
C ARG A 96 -2.23 10.78 23.93
N THR A 97 -2.97 11.64 23.24
CA THR A 97 -4.37 11.93 23.57
C THR A 97 -5.28 10.79 23.11
N PRO A 98 -6.02 10.13 24.03
CA PRO A 98 -7.00 9.09 23.69
C PRO A 98 -8.07 9.63 22.74
N GLY A 99 -8.47 8.85 21.75
CA GLY A 99 -9.46 9.23 20.74
C GLY A 99 -8.81 9.80 19.48
N LEU A 100 -8.01 10.86 19.62
CA LEU A 100 -7.27 11.46 18.49
C LEU A 100 -6.20 10.51 17.93
N ASN A 101 -5.64 9.64 18.77
CA ASN A 101 -4.65 8.65 18.35
C ASN A 101 -5.25 7.35 17.76
N SER A 102 -6.57 7.23 17.64
CA SER A 102 -7.22 5.96 17.27
C SER A 102 -6.81 5.44 15.89
N ASN A 103 -6.77 6.29 14.87
CA ASN A 103 -6.30 5.91 13.52
C ASN A 103 -4.82 5.54 13.53
N TYR A 104 -3.99 6.32 14.24
CA TYR A 104 -2.57 6.03 14.43
C TYR A 104 -2.36 4.62 15.02
N LEU A 105 -3.08 4.29 16.11
CA LEU A 105 -2.98 2.97 16.74
C LEU A 105 -3.44 1.85 15.81
N LYS A 106 -4.53 2.04 15.07
CA LYS A 106 -5.02 1.05 14.09
C LYS A 106 -4.01 0.80 12.98
N PHE A 107 -3.39 1.86 12.46
CA PHE A 107 -2.37 1.77 11.41
C PHE A 107 -1.14 1.00 11.91
N TRP A 108 -0.62 1.34 13.11
CA TRP A 108 0.51 0.62 13.69
C TRP A 108 0.19 -0.84 14.01
N HIS A 109 -1.01 -1.12 14.50
CA HIS A 109 -1.45 -2.49 14.74
C HIS A 109 -1.53 -3.29 13.42
N TRP A 110 -2.01 -2.67 12.34
CA TRP A 110 -2.00 -3.31 11.02
C TRP A 110 -0.58 -3.58 10.52
N ILE A 111 0.34 -2.61 10.61
CA ILE A 111 1.76 -2.81 10.26
C ILE A 111 2.35 -3.97 11.04
N GLN A 112 2.13 -4.00 12.37
CA GLN A 112 2.63 -5.07 13.22
C GLN A 112 2.12 -6.44 12.74
N ASN A 113 0.82 -6.54 12.43
CA ASN A 113 0.25 -7.78 11.91
C ASN A 113 0.90 -8.19 10.58
N GLN A 114 1.13 -7.26 9.65
CA GLN A 114 1.80 -7.58 8.38
C GLN A 114 3.24 -8.07 8.58
N ILE A 115 3.98 -7.45 9.50
CA ILE A 115 5.35 -7.85 9.84
C ILE A 115 5.36 -9.22 10.50
N ASP A 116 4.49 -9.45 11.50
CA ASP A 116 4.41 -10.72 12.22
C ASP A 116 4.06 -11.87 11.28
N GLU A 117 3.15 -11.64 10.33
CA GLU A 117 2.82 -12.61 9.29
C GLU A 117 3.98 -12.85 8.33
N ARG A 118 4.71 -11.81 7.92
CA ARG A 118 5.88 -11.97 7.05
C ARG A 118 7.02 -12.72 7.75
N ILE A 119 7.24 -12.50 9.04
CA ILE A 119 8.27 -13.22 9.81
C ILE A 119 7.94 -14.71 9.89
N LYS A 120 6.66 -15.07 10.04
CA LYS A 120 6.21 -16.46 10.16
C LYS A 120 6.22 -17.22 8.84
N ASN A 121 6.11 -16.53 7.71
CA ASN A 121 6.00 -17.15 6.39
C ASN A 121 7.31 -16.98 5.62
N THR A 122 7.96 -18.09 5.27
CA THR A 122 9.06 -18.05 4.29
C THR A 122 8.50 -17.69 2.92
N PRO A 123 9.12 -16.75 2.18
CA PRO A 123 8.62 -16.35 0.88
C PRO A 123 8.76 -17.49 -0.14
N ASP A 124 7.71 -17.74 -0.92
CA ASP A 124 7.71 -18.75 -2.00
C ASP A 124 8.73 -18.46 -3.12
N TRP A 125 9.18 -17.20 -3.21
CA TRP A 125 10.13 -16.73 -4.21
C TRP A 125 11.17 -15.82 -3.53
N PRO A 126 12.45 -15.87 -3.97
CA PRO A 126 13.50 -15.01 -3.43
C PRO A 126 13.21 -13.51 -3.55
#